data_AF-A0A3P7JKX2-F1
#
_entry.id   AF-A0A3P7JKX2-F1
#
_cell.length_a   1.000
_cell.length_b   1.000
_cell.length_c   1.000
_cell.angle_alpha   90.00
_cell.angle_beta   90.00
_cell.angle_gamma   90.00
#
_symmetry.space_group_name_H-M   'P 1'
#
loop_
_entity.id
_entity.type
_entity.pdbx_description
1 polymer ?
#
loop_
_entity_poly.entity_id
_entity_poly.type
_entity_poly.pdbx_seq_one_letter_code
_entity_poly.pdbx_strand_id
1 'polypeptide(L)'
;MLRPTLLTYLLLIKACLSCLLENGRSAVYLSVVEDVKPGEVIGHLPIEGKTDGAKPDIQLRVVKGEEIAHIVPGSKDLVIEKELDRDEGQGKFELVVECTAQNVDSDFSQLNISVFVTVQDVNDNAPVFDARGYNITIKEELPIGTIVFADFEATDRDQPGPNSFVLYSILPGPHSELLEIADPFRPVVTVKSRIDYETIRKFEVILEARDQGEPSLSSSVPLHVSVEDVNDRSPYFKRQYYTCRSIKVGLYTSTFLFFLED
;
A
#
# COMPACT_ATOMS: atom_id res chain seq x y z
N MET A 1 43.40 58.28 1.45
CA MET A 1 42.68 57.57 2.54
C MET A 1 41.33 58.25 2.73
N LEU A 2 40.30 57.77 2.02
CA LEU A 2 38.94 58.30 2.15
C LEU A 2 38.29 57.73 3.43
N ARG A 3 37.89 58.62 4.34
CA ARG A 3 37.04 58.24 5.49
C ARG A 3 35.68 57.80 4.94
N PRO A 4 35.16 56.63 5.33
CA PRO A 4 33.78 56.28 5.02
C PRO A 4 32.86 57.34 5.67
N THR A 5 31.99 57.95 4.86
CA THR A 5 31.06 59.00 5.30
C THR A 5 29.97 58.38 6.18
N LEU A 6 29.42 59.18 7.11
CA LEU A 6 28.30 58.81 7.98
C LEU A 6 27.13 58.12 7.23
N LEU A 7 26.97 58.45 5.94
CA LEU A 7 25.97 57.88 5.04
C LEU A 7 26.18 56.38 4.75
N THR A 8 27.44 55.92 4.65
CA THR A 8 27.74 54.48 4.51
C THR A 8 27.45 53.69 5.79
N TYR A 9 27.61 54.33 6.96
CA TYR A 9 27.21 53.75 8.24
C TYR A 9 25.69 53.72 8.39
N LEU A 10 24.97 54.76 7.95
CA LEU A 10 23.50 54.79 7.95
C LEU A 10 22.89 53.76 6.98
N LEU A 11 23.53 53.49 5.85
CA LEU A 11 23.11 52.44 4.90
C LEU A 11 23.32 51.03 5.46
N LEU A 12 24.35 50.82 6.29
CA LEU A 12 24.57 49.56 7.01
C LEU A 12 23.61 49.38 8.20
N ILE A 13 23.16 50.48 8.84
CA ILE A 13 22.17 50.44 9.93
C ILE A 13 20.74 50.27 9.40
N LYS A 14 20.40 50.79 8.21
CA LYS A 14 19.09 50.59 7.56
C LYS A 14 18.86 49.18 6.99
N ALA A 15 19.88 48.31 6.96
CA ALA A 15 19.76 46.92 6.53
C ALA A 15 19.25 45.97 7.64
N CYS A 16 18.75 46.50 8.76
CA CYS A 16 18.61 45.74 10.01
C CYS A 16 17.18 45.70 10.58
N LEU A 17 16.16 45.73 9.72
CA LEU A 17 14.74 45.75 10.12
C LEU A 17 13.87 44.74 9.36
N SER A 18 14.48 43.76 8.68
CA SER A 18 13.78 42.78 7.85
C SER A 18 13.50 41.49 8.61
N CYS A 19 12.40 40.82 8.25
CA CYS A 19 12.20 39.42 8.59
C CYS A 19 13.40 38.58 8.14
N LEU A 20 13.83 37.63 8.96
CA LEU A 20 14.93 36.73 8.64
C LEU A 20 14.68 35.35 9.23
N LEU A 21 15.13 34.32 8.52
CA LEU A 21 15.14 32.98 9.08
C LEU A 21 16.30 32.82 10.05
N GLU A 22 16.05 32.18 11.18
CA GLU A 22 17.09 31.84 12.15
C GLU A 22 18.24 31.09 11.47
N ASN A 23 19.46 31.39 11.89
CA ASN A 23 20.69 30.79 11.36
C ASN A 23 20.95 31.06 9.86
N GLY A 24 20.28 32.04 9.25
CA GLY A 24 20.53 32.45 7.86
C GLY A 24 20.05 31.45 6.81
N ARG A 25 19.04 30.63 7.14
CA ARG A 25 18.41 29.71 6.18
C ARG A 25 17.71 30.48 5.05
N SER A 26 17.58 29.86 3.88
CA SER A 26 16.84 30.42 2.75
C SER A 26 15.41 29.88 2.62
N ALA A 27 15.09 28.81 3.34
CA ALA A 27 13.77 28.17 3.35
C ALA A 27 13.55 27.39 4.65
N VAL A 28 12.30 27.05 4.93
CA VAL A 28 11.89 26.16 6.03
C VAL A 28 11.55 24.79 5.44
N TYR A 29 11.97 23.72 6.12
CA TYR A 29 11.64 22.35 5.77
C TYR A 29 10.91 21.72 6.95
N LEU A 30 9.69 21.25 6.71
CA LEU A 30 8.86 20.55 7.68
C LEU A 30 8.53 19.16 7.18
N SER A 31 8.21 18.27 8.12
CA SER A 31 7.68 16.95 7.83
C SER A 31 6.44 16.73 8.68
N VAL A 32 5.40 16.19 8.09
CA VAL A 32 4.11 15.92 8.73
C VAL A 32 3.59 14.57 8.26
N VAL A 33 2.93 13.81 9.13
CA VAL A 33 2.22 12.57 8.75
C VAL A 33 0.92 12.91 8.04
N GLU A 34 0.46 12.06 7.12
CA GLU A 34 -0.76 12.33 6.35
C GLU A 34 -2.05 12.27 7.17
N ASP A 35 -2.08 11.45 8.23
CA ASP A 35 -3.22 11.31 9.15
C ASP A 35 -3.40 12.51 10.11
N VAL A 36 -2.61 13.58 9.91
CA VAL A 36 -2.74 14.82 10.65
C VAL A 36 -4.13 15.42 10.45
N LYS A 37 -4.80 15.76 11.56
CA LYS A 37 -6.15 16.32 11.51
C LYS A 37 -6.12 17.81 11.19
N PRO A 38 -7.09 18.32 10.42
CA PRO A 38 -7.33 19.76 10.30
C PRO A 38 -7.41 20.43 11.69
N GLY A 39 -6.68 21.52 11.85
CA GLY A 39 -6.54 22.26 13.11
C GLY A 39 -5.28 21.94 13.92
N GLU A 40 -4.51 20.91 13.56
CA GLU A 40 -3.26 20.57 14.25
C GLU A 40 -2.07 21.43 13.77
N VAL A 41 -1.14 21.71 14.69
CA VAL A 41 0.09 22.46 14.40
C VAL A 41 1.12 21.53 13.75
N ILE A 42 1.55 21.85 12.53
CA ILE A 42 2.53 21.07 11.76
C ILE A 42 3.97 21.60 11.88
N GLY A 43 4.16 22.78 12.49
CA GLY A 43 5.49 23.28 12.80
C GLY A 43 5.50 24.73 13.28
N HIS A 44 6.57 25.07 14.00
CA HIS A 44 6.87 26.45 14.39
C HIS A 44 7.86 27.06 13.39
N LEU A 45 7.52 28.20 12.80
CA LEU A 45 8.37 28.87 11.82
C LEU A 45 9.50 29.65 12.52
N PRO A 46 10.78 29.32 12.27
CA PRO A 46 11.93 29.97 12.89
C PRO A 46 12.24 31.32 12.21
N ILE A 47 11.27 32.24 12.27
CA ILE A 47 11.35 33.57 11.65
C ILE A 47 11.56 34.59 12.75
N GLU A 48 12.65 35.35 12.67
CA GLU A 48 12.90 36.48 13.55
C GLU A 48 12.54 37.79 12.85
N GLY A 49 11.95 38.70 13.62
CA GLY A 49 11.86 40.11 13.28
C GLY A 49 12.91 40.87 14.09
N LYS A 50 13.90 41.45 13.43
CA LYS A 50 14.92 42.23 14.13
C LYS A 50 14.37 43.63 14.39
N THR A 51 14.02 43.93 15.64
CA THR A 51 13.59 45.26 16.07
C THR A 51 14.55 45.80 17.14
N ASP A 52 14.66 47.12 17.21
CA ASP A 52 15.57 47.85 18.11
C ASP A 52 15.06 47.89 19.58
N GLY A 53 14.36 46.84 20.05
CA GLY A 53 14.04 46.67 21.49
C GLY A 53 12.58 46.47 21.91
N ALA A 54 11.65 46.08 21.02
CA ALA A 54 10.28 45.70 21.39
C ALA A 54 9.90 44.30 20.84
N LYS A 55 8.88 43.64 21.42
CA LYS A 55 8.32 42.32 21.02
C LYS A 55 8.26 42.14 19.49
N PRO A 56 8.29 40.91 18.94
CA PRO A 56 8.38 40.69 17.50
C PRO A 56 7.25 41.40 16.75
N ASP A 57 7.63 42.44 16.01
CA ASP A 57 6.74 43.34 15.25
C ASP A 57 6.58 42.81 13.83
N ILE A 58 6.24 41.52 13.71
CA ILE A 58 6.08 40.85 12.41
C ILE A 58 4.68 40.30 12.26
N GLN A 59 4.11 40.49 11.09
CA GLN A 59 2.88 39.83 10.65
C GLN A 59 3.25 38.72 9.70
N LEU A 60 2.80 37.50 9.98
CA LEU A 60 2.97 36.36 9.11
C LEU A 60 1.64 36.02 8.44
N ARG A 61 1.69 35.73 7.15
CA ARG A 61 0.53 35.27 6.38
C ARG A 61 0.97 34.26 5.33
N VAL A 62 0.22 33.18 5.18
CA VAL A 62 0.37 32.26 4.05
C VAL A 62 -0.19 32.96 2.81
N VAL A 63 0.57 33.04 1.72
CA VAL A 63 0.16 33.66 0.44
C VAL A 63 0.13 32.65 -0.72
N LYS A 64 0.65 31.45 -0.52
CA LYS A 64 0.49 30.29 -1.41
C LYS A 64 0.18 29.07 -0.54
N GLY A 65 -0.92 28.37 -0.86
CA GLY A 65 -1.42 27.24 -0.08
C GLY A 65 -2.29 27.66 1.12
N GLU A 66 -2.99 28.80 1.03
CA GLU A 66 -3.94 29.27 2.05
C GLU A 66 -5.10 28.27 2.27
N GLU A 67 -5.41 27.45 1.26
CA GLU A 67 -6.37 26.37 1.33
C GLU A 67 -5.85 25.11 2.04
N ILE A 68 -4.54 25.04 2.30
CA ILE A 68 -3.88 23.88 2.92
C ILE A 68 -3.53 24.18 4.38
N ALA A 69 -3.04 25.38 4.67
CA ALA A 69 -2.58 25.76 6.00
C ALA A 69 -2.69 27.27 6.25
N HIS A 70 -2.79 27.63 7.53
CA HIS A 70 -2.74 29.01 7.99
C HIS A 70 -1.73 29.17 9.13
N ILE A 71 -1.38 30.41 9.47
CA ILE A 71 -0.55 30.72 10.64
C ILE A 71 -1.44 31.22 11.75
N VAL A 72 -1.31 30.64 12.94
CA VAL A 72 -2.11 31.05 14.10
C VAL A 72 -1.80 32.52 14.44
N PRO A 73 -2.82 33.40 14.54
CA PRO A 73 -2.61 34.83 14.74
C PRO A 73 -1.76 35.15 15.98
N GLY A 74 -0.74 36.01 15.80
CA GLY A 74 0.18 36.41 16.88
C GLY A 74 1.19 35.34 17.30
N SER A 75 1.18 34.18 16.64
CA SER A 75 2.17 33.11 16.82
C SER A 75 3.06 32.98 15.58
N LYS A 76 3.90 31.93 15.56
CA LYS A 76 4.59 31.48 14.35
C LYS A 76 4.25 30.02 14.04
N ASP A 77 3.16 29.53 14.59
CA ASP A 77 2.72 28.15 14.44
C ASP A 77 1.90 28.02 13.16
N LEU A 78 2.33 27.09 12.30
CA LEU A 78 1.65 26.72 11.07
C LEU A 78 0.68 25.60 11.38
N VAL A 79 -0.59 25.81 11.07
CA VAL A 79 -1.69 24.87 11.32
C VAL A 79 -2.26 24.39 9.99
N ILE A 80 -2.48 23.08 9.89
CA ILE A 80 -3.09 22.46 8.71
C ILE A 80 -4.61 22.69 8.71
N GLU A 81 -5.18 22.99 7.55
CA GLU A 81 -6.63 23.24 7.35
C GLU A 81 -7.30 22.16 6.51
N LYS A 82 -6.50 21.37 5.80
CA LYS A 82 -6.97 20.34 4.88
C LYS A 82 -6.40 18.99 5.31
N GLU A 83 -7.21 17.95 5.17
CA GLU A 83 -6.75 16.57 5.25
C GLU A 83 -5.66 16.33 4.18
N LEU A 84 -4.62 15.62 4.58
CA LEU A 84 -3.54 15.22 3.69
C LEU A 84 -3.77 13.75 3.33
N ASP A 85 -3.54 13.44 2.06
CA ASP A 85 -3.56 12.08 1.53
C ASP A 85 -2.37 12.00 0.56
N ARG A 86 -1.37 11.26 0.98
CA ARG A 86 -0.13 11.09 0.23
C ARG A 86 -0.35 10.23 -1.00
N ASP A 87 -1.17 9.20 -0.90
CA ASP A 87 -1.42 8.17 -1.92
C ASP A 87 -2.31 8.65 -3.08
N GLU A 88 -2.95 9.81 -2.89
CA GLU A 88 -3.56 10.63 -3.94
C GLU A 88 -2.57 11.57 -4.66
N GLY A 89 -1.28 11.48 -4.35
CA GLY A 89 -0.19 12.18 -5.07
C GLY A 89 0.31 13.45 -4.39
N GLN A 90 -0.04 13.70 -3.12
CA GLN A 90 0.38 14.89 -2.36
C GLN A 90 1.56 14.61 -1.41
N GLY A 91 2.57 13.85 -1.84
CA GLY A 91 3.72 13.53 -0.97
C GLY A 91 4.60 14.73 -0.58
N LYS A 92 4.54 15.85 -1.31
CA LYS A 92 5.25 17.09 -1.00
C LYS A 92 4.49 18.30 -1.52
N PHE A 93 4.55 19.40 -0.78
CA PHE A 93 4.01 20.69 -1.23
C PHE A 93 4.86 21.85 -0.73
N GLU A 94 4.66 23.02 -1.34
CA GLU A 94 5.33 24.26 -0.98
C GLU A 94 4.28 25.29 -0.57
N LEU A 95 4.43 25.83 0.63
CA LEU A 95 3.75 27.04 1.06
C LEU A 95 4.68 28.22 0.90
N VAL A 96 4.11 29.40 0.64
CA VAL A 96 4.85 30.65 0.71
C VAL A 96 4.27 31.47 1.84
N VAL A 97 5.11 31.80 2.81
CA VAL A 97 4.76 32.65 3.94
C VAL A 97 5.34 34.03 3.70
N GLU A 98 4.47 35.02 3.59
CA GLU A 98 4.84 36.43 3.63
C GLU A 98 5.05 36.84 5.09
N CYS A 99 6.24 37.35 5.38
CA CYS A 99 6.56 38.02 6.63
C CYS A 99 6.65 39.52 6.38
N THR A 100 5.82 40.28 7.07
CA THR A 100 5.81 41.74 7.01
C THR A 100 6.28 42.31 8.34
N ALA A 101 7.40 43.03 8.34
CA ALA A 101 7.84 43.86 9.46
C ALA A 101 6.92 45.07 9.59
N GLN A 102 6.29 45.21 10.75
CA GLN A 102 5.45 46.34 11.11
C GLN A 102 6.31 47.53 11.57
N ASN A 103 5.74 48.74 11.49
CA ASN A 103 6.38 50.00 11.89
C ASN A 103 7.72 50.32 11.20
N VAL A 104 7.97 49.76 10.01
CA VAL A 104 9.15 50.05 9.16
C VAL A 104 8.73 50.82 7.91
N ASP A 105 9.29 52.02 7.72
CA ASP A 105 9.09 52.86 6.54
C ASP A 105 10.07 52.46 5.42
N SER A 106 9.89 51.26 4.85
CA SER A 106 10.74 50.76 3.76
C SER A 106 10.06 49.79 2.80
N ASP A 107 10.46 49.88 1.53
CA ASP A 107 10.09 48.94 0.45
C ASP A 107 10.57 47.50 0.70
N PHE A 108 11.40 47.28 1.73
CA PHE A 108 11.96 45.96 2.12
C PHE A 108 11.34 45.44 3.43
N SER A 109 10.15 45.90 3.78
CA SER A 109 9.39 45.44 4.95
C SER A 109 8.84 44.01 4.78
N GLN A 110 8.82 43.48 3.56
CA GLN A 110 8.23 42.18 3.23
C GLN A 110 9.28 41.16 2.78
N LEU A 111 9.14 39.92 3.26
CA LEU A 111 9.93 38.77 2.84
C LEU A 111 9.03 37.57 2.59
N ASN A 112 9.13 36.99 1.39
CA ASN A 112 8.51 35.71 1.08
C ASN A 112 9.45 34.56 1.44
N ILE A 113 8.94 33.63 2.23
CA ILE A 113 9.67 32.48 2.75
C ILE A 113 9.00 31.23 2.21
N SER A 114 9.74 30.43 1.44
CA SER A 114 9.30 29.10 1.03
C SER A 114 9.37 28.14 2.22
N VAL A 115 8.26 27.46 2.47
CA VAL A 115 8.13 26.37 3.43
C VAL A 115 7.84 25.10 2.64
N PHE A 116 8.83 24.21 2.57
CA PHE A 116 8.70 22.92 1.92
C PHE A 116 8.24 21.89 2.94
N VAL A 117 7.08 21.30 2.69
CA VAL A 117 6.48 20.27 3.55
C VAL A 117 6.60 18.92 2.86
N THR A 118 7.17 17.94 3.55
CA THR A 118 7.15 16.54 3.14
C THR A 118 6.11 15.79 3.93
N VAL A 119 5.20 15.11 3.24
CA VAL A 119 4.17 14.26 3.85
C VAL A 119 4.76 12.87 4.05
N GLN A 120 4.75 12.41 5.29
CA GLN A 120 5.17 11.08 5.71
C GLN A 120 4.01 10.12 5.54
N ASP A 121 4.34 8.93 5.07
CA ASP A 121 3.43 7.82 4.83
C ASP A 121 2.91 7.26 6.16
N VAL A 122 1.64 6.90 6.19
CA VAL A 122 1.00 6.10 7.23
C VAL A 122 0.41 4.86 6.56
N ASN A 123 0.45 3.71 7.23
CA ASN A 123 -0.11 2.48 6.69
C ASN A 123 -1.64 2.51 6.79
N ASP A 124 -2.31 3.08 5.80
CA ASP A 124 -3.78 3.22 5.76
C ASP A 124 -4.44 2.59 4.53
N ASN A 125 -3.64 2.12 3.56
CA ASN A 125 -4.11 1.26 2.48
C ASN A 125 -3.77 -0.20 2.78
N ALA A 126 -4.72 -1.09 2.51
CA ALA A 126 -4.47 -2.53 2.57
C ALA A 126 -4.09 -3.04 1.17
N PRO A 127 -3.31 -4.12 1.06
CA PRO A 127 -3.02 -4.73 -0.23
C PRO A 127 -4.32 -5.14 -0.93
N VAL A 128 -4.46 -4.89 -2.23
CA VAL A 128 -5.67 -5.20 -3.01
C VAL A 128 -5.37 -6.17 -4.14
N PHE A 129 -6.05 -7.32 -4.14
CA PHE A 129 -6.00 -8.27 -5.26
C PHE A 129 -6.66 -7.72 -6.52
N ASP A 130 -6.12 -8.11 -7.69
CA ASP A 130 -6.66 -7.72 -9.00
C ASP A 130 -8.02 -8.36 -9.35
N ALA A 131 -8.41 -9.42 -8.63
CA ALA A 131 -9.69 -10.10 -8.78
C ALA A 131 -10.37 -10.35 -7.42
N ARG A 132 -11.68 -10.62 -7.47
CA ARG A 132 -12.49 -10.99 -6.28
C ARG A 132 -12.43 -12.48 -5.94
N GLY A 133 -11.78 -13.27 -6.77
CA GLY A 133 -11.73 -14.72 -6.68
C GLY A 133 -11.05 -15.32 -7.90
N TYR A 134 -10.33 -16.42 -7.72
CA TYR A 134 -9.66 -17.13 -8.80
C TYR A 134 -10.22 -18.54 -8.94
N ASN A 135 -10.16 -19.08 -10.14
CA ASN A 135 -10.58 -20.45 -10.44
C ASN A 135 -9.44 -21.16 -11.16
N ILE A 136 -9.03 -22.32 -10.65
CA ILE A 136 -8.04 -23.17 -11.30
C ILE A 136 -8.54 -24.60 -11.42
N THR A 137 -7.94 -25.32 -12.35
CA THR A 137 -8.14 -26.75 -12.51
C THR A 137 -6.79 -27.45 -12.41
N ILE A 138 -6.70 -28.47 -11.56
CA ILE A 138 -5.47 -29.21 -11.29
C ILE A 138 -5.73 -30.71 -11.42
N LYS A 139 -4.71 -31.49 -11.77
CA LYS A 139 -4.79 -32.96 -11.74
C LYS A 139 -4.57 -33.46 -10.32
N GLU A 140 -5.14 -34.62 -9.99
CA GLU A 140 -4.93 -35.23 -8.66
C GLU A 140 -3.49 -35.77 -8.47
N GLU A 141 -2.87 -36.31 -9.52
CA GLU A 141 -1.54 -36.97 -9.46
C GLU A 141 -0.37 -35.98 -9.52
N LEU A 142 -0.53 -34.75 -9.03
CA LEU A 142 0.54 -33.76 -9.04
C LEU A 142 1.58 -34.05 -7.95
N PRO A 143 2.89 -34.07 -8.28
CA PRO A 143 3.94 -34.14 -7.27
C PRO A 143 3.85 -32.97 -6.28
N ILE A 144 4.21 -33.23 -5.02
CA ILE A 144 4.38 -32.18 -4.00
C ILE A 144 5.43 -31.19 -4.49
N GLY A 145 5.16 -29.90 -4.30
CA GLY A 145 5.96 -28.77 -4.79
C GLY A 145 5.63 -28.33 -6.22
N THR A 146 4.69 -29.00 -6.91
CA THR A 146 4.26 -28.55 -8.23
C THR A 146 3.52 -27.22 -8.14
N ILE A 147 3.91 -26.26 -8.98
CA ILE A 147 3.21 -24.98 -9.12
C ILE A 147 1.86 -25.22 -9.80
N VAL A 148 0.79 -24.81 -9.13
CA VAL A 148 -0.58 -24.95 -9.65
C VAL A 148 -1.21 -23.61 -10.03
N PHE A 149 -0.71 -22.51 -9.47
CA PHE A 149 -1.24 -21.18 -9.76
C PHE A 149 -0.18 -20.11 -9.49
N ALA A 150 -0.02 -19.16 -10.41
CA ALA A 150 0.95 -18.08 -10.33
C ALA A 150 0.45 -16.77 -10.98
N ASP A 151 -0.83 -16.71 -11.33
CA ASP A 151 -1.47 -15.57 -12.01
C ASP A 151 -2.39 -14.83 -11.04
N PHE A 152 -1.80 -14.34 -9.95
CA PHE A 152 -2.45 -13.48 -8.98
C PHE A 152 -1.42 -12.53 -8.38
N GLU A 153 -1.86 -11.34 -8.01
CA GLU A 153 -1.04 -10.35 -7.33
C GLU A 153 -1.97 -9.43 -6.52
N ALA A 154 -1.45 -8.93 -5.40
CA ALA A 154 -2.07 -7.85 -4.65
C ALA A 154 -1.13 -6.64 -4.67
N THR A 155 -1.72 -5.47 -4.90
CA THR A 155 -0.99 -4.19 -4.94
C THR A 155 -1.43 -3.31 -3.79
N ASP A 156 -0.47 -2.69 -3.13
CA ASP A 156 -0.71 -1.69 -2.11
C ASP A 156 -0.39 -0.29 -2.66
N ARG A 157 -1.16 0.71 -2.23
CA ARG A 157 -1.05 2.09 -2.73
C ARG A 157 -0.10 2.96 -1.92
N ASP A 158 0.23 2.53 -0.70
CA ASP A 158 1.15 3.22 0.20
C ASP A 158 2.55 3.39 -0.43
N GLN A 159 3.39 4.24 0.17
CA GLN A 159 4.76 4.43 -0.31
C GLN A 159 5.54 3.10 -0.40
N PRO A 160 6.31 2.88 -1.49
CA PRO A 160 7.26 1.77 -1.60
C PRO A 160 8.13 1.61 -0.33
N GLY A 161 7.89 0.54 0.41
CA GLY A 161 8.46 0.30 1.73
C GLY A 161 7.63 -0.70 2.52
N PRO A 162 7.81 -0.80 3.85
CA PRO A 162 7.06 -1.73 4.69
C PRO A 162 5.54 -1.65 4.53
N ASN A 163 4.99 -0.43 4.40
CA ASN A 163 3.56 -0.20 4.24
C ASN A 163 3.01 -0.78 2.93
N SER A 164 3.83 -0.84 1.88
CA SER A 164 3.41 -1.38 0.58
C SER A 164 3.99 -2.77 0.24
N PHE A 165 4.80 -3.35 1.13
CA PHE A 165 5.50 -4.62 0.88
C PHE A 165 4.63 -5.80 1.23
N VAL A 166 4.10 -6.44 0.20
CA VAL A 166 3.11 -7.52 0.34
C VAL A 166 3.78 -8.87 0.56
N LEU A 167 3.34 -9.57 1.60
CA LEU A 167 3.57 -10.98 1.86
C LEU A 167 2.30 -11.78 1.58
N TYR A 168 2.48 -12.94 0.94
CA TYR A 168 1.39 -13.84 0.58
C TYR A 168 1.36 -15.07 1.48
N SER A 169 0.14 -15.51 1.82
CA SER A 169 -0.07 -16.75 2.58
C SER A 169 -1.39 -17.43 2.17
N ILE A 170 -1.59 -18.66 2.65
CA ILE A 170 -2.90 -19.32 2.63
C ILE A 170 -3.41 -19.36 4.06
N LEU A 171 -4.61 -18.80 4.29
CA LEU A 171 -5.20 -18.78 5.63
C LEU A 171 -5.56 -20.19 6.10
N PRO A 172 -5.43 -20.47 7.42
CA PRO A 172 -5.90 -21.71 7.99
C PRO A 172 -7.41 -21.89 7.76
N GLY A 173 -7.77 -23.04 7.21
CA GLY A 173 -9.15 -23.36 6.88
C GLY A 173 -9.29 -24.74 6.26
N PRO A 174 -10.51 -25.13 5.82
CA PRO A 174 -10.71 -26.37 5.09
C PRO A 174 -9.76 -26.47 3.90
N HIS A 175 -9.08 -27.62 3.74
CA HIS A 175 -8.20 -27.91 2.61
C HIS A 175 -6.94 -27.02 2.48
N SER A 176 -6.69 -26.13 3.44
CA SER A 176 -5.46 -25.32 3.52
C SER A 176 -4.19 -26.17 3.69
N GLU A 177 -4.34 -27.45 4.08
CA GLU A 177 -3.26 -28.43 4.14
C GLU A 177 -2.86 -29.02 2.78
N LEU A 178 -3.66 -28.82 1.74
CA LEU A 178 -3.42 -29.37 0.40
C LEU A 178 -2.49 -28.49 -0.45
N LEU A 179 -2.53 -27.18 -0.22
CA LEU A 179 -1.78 -26.17 -0.97
C LEU A 179 -0.94 -25.32 -0.03
N GLU A 180 0.07 -24.65 -0.58
CA GLU A 180 0.87 -23.66 0.14
C GLU A 180 1.40 -22.58 -0.78
N ILE A 181 1.85 -21.48 -0.15
CA ILE A 181 2.74 -20.50 -0.76
C ILE A 181 4.07 -20.64 -0.03
N ALA A 182 5.04 -21.29 -0.68
CA ALA A 182 6.31 -21.66 -0.04
C ALA A 182 7.26 -20.46 0.16
N ASP A 183 7.20 -19.47 -0.73
CA ASP A 183 7.93 -18.21 -0.63
C ASP A 183 6.90 -17.07 -0.48
N PRO A 184 6.79 -16.44 0.70
CA PRO A 184 5.78 -15.40 0.93
C PRO A 184 6.00 -14.14 0.08
N PHE A 185 7.18 -13.97 -0.54
CA PHE A 185 7.46 -12.85 -1.44
C PHE A 185 7.03 -13.13 -2.88
N ARG A 186 6.54 -14.34 -3.19
CA ARG A 186 6.13 -14.73 -4.53
C ARG A 186 4.68 -15.22 -4.51
N PRO A 187 3.80 -14.63 -5.33
CA PRO A 187 2.42 -15.11 -5.44
C PRO A 187 2.39 -16.40 -6.28
N VAL A 188 2.88 -17.50 -5.69
CA VAL A 188 2.95 -18.82 -6.33
C VAL A 188 2.39 -19.86 -5.38
N VAL A 189 1.30 -20.51 -5.79
CA VAL A 189 0.67 -21.60 -5.06
C VAL A 189 1.24 -22.93 -5.56
N THR A 190 1.67 -23.77 -4.62
CA THR A 190 2.21 -25.10 -4.86
C THR A 190 1.43 -26.19 -4.14
N VAL A 191 1.50 -27.42 -4.64
CA VAL A 191 0.94 -28.60 -3.98
C VAL A 191 1.73 -28.92 -2.73
N LYS A 192 1.07 -28.97 -1.57
CA LYS A 192 1.66 -29.31 -0.27
C LYS A 192 1.45 -30.78 0.10
N SER A 193 0.27 -31.31 -0.21
CA SER A 193 -0.14 -32.68 0.11
C SER A 193 -0.78 -33.35 -1.11
N ARG A 194 -0.84 -34.69 -1.09
CA ARG A 194 -1.50 -35.45 -2.16
C ARG A 194 -2.98 -35.09 -2.24
N ILE A 195 -3.47 -34.98 -3.47
CA ILE A 195 -4.88 -34.73 -3.80
C ILE A 195 -5.40 -36.00 -4.46
N ASP A 196 -6.61 -36.40 -4.10
CA ASP A 196 -7.27 -37.61 -4.59
C ASP A 196 -8.68 -37.23 -5.00
N TYR A 197 -8.97 -37.37 -6.30
CA TYR A 197 -10.20 -36.94 -6.94
C TYR A 197 -11.42 -37.60 -6.33
N GLU A 198 -11.33 -38.88 -5.96
CA GLU A 198 -12.47 -39.56 -5.35
C GLU A 198 -12.76 -39.14 -3.91
N THR A 199 -11.77 -38.57 -3.22
CA THR A 199 -12.00 -37.96 -1.91
C THR A 199 -12.49 -36.52 -2.07
N ILE A 200 -11.83 -35.72 -2.91
CA ILE A 200 -12.10 -34.28 -3.06
C ILE A 200 -12.05 -33.89 -4.55
N ARG A 201 -13.22 -33.55 -5.10
CA ARG A 201 -13.34 -33.11 -6.51
C ARG A 201 -13.23 -31.60 -6.70
N LYS A 202 -13.60 -30.86 -5.67
CA LYS A 202 -13.55 -29.40 -5.63
C LYS A 202 -13.28 -28.95 -4.21
N PHE A 203 -12.46 -27.93 -4.06
CA PHE A 203 -12.23 -27.29 -2.78
C PHE A 203 -11.92 -25.81 -2.97
N GLU A 204 -11.88 -25.09 -1.86
CA GLU A 204 -11.56 -23.67 -1.81
C GLU A 204 -10.47 -23.47 -0.75
N VAL A 205 -9.52 -22.60 -1.07
CA VAL A 205 -8.56 -22.05 -0.09
C VAL A 205 -8.63 -20.54 -0.14
N ILE A 206 -8.27 -19.87 0.96
CA ILE A 206 -8.26 -18.42 1.03
C ILE A 206 -6.82 -17.93 0.93
N LEU A 207 -6.51 -17.20 -0.14
CA LEU A 207 -5.23 -16.51 -0.29
C LEU A 207 -5.29 -15.22 0.51
N GLU A 208 -4.21 -14.89 1.22
CA GLU A 208 -4.05 -13.63 1.96
C GLU A 208 -2.88 -12.85 1.37
N ALA A 209 -3.06 -11.53 1.27
CA ALA A 209 -2.02 -10.56 1.03
C ALA A 209 -1.96 -9.63 2.25
N ARG A 210 -0.77 -9.46 2.82
CA ARG A 210 -0.55 -8.70 4.06
C ARG A 210 0.67 -7.80 3.89
N ASP A 211 0.54 -6.53 4.22
CA ASP A 211 1.67 -5.60 4.22
C ASP A 211 2.61 -5.84 5.42
N GLN A 212 3.65 -5.01 5.56
CA GLN A 212 4.54 -4.98 6.71
C GLN A 212 4.47 -3.65 7.48
N GLY A 213 3.39 -2.89 7.31
CA GLY A 213 3.16 -1.64 8.02
C GLY A 213 2.76 -1.85 9.48
N GLU A 214 2.59 -0.74 10.20
CA GLU A 214 2.16 -0.76 11.60
C GLU A 214 0.99 0.23 11.84
N PRO A 215 -0.23 -0.25 12.14
CA PRO A 215 -0.62 -1.67 12.20
C PRO A 215 -0.62 -2.31 10.81
N SER A 216 -0.30 -3.62 10.73
CA SER A 216 -0.32 -4.31 9.44
C SER A 216 -1.74 -4.45 8.91
N LEU A 217 -1.97 -4.13 7.65
CA LEU A 217 -3.24 -4.34 6.95
C LEU A 217 -3.13 -5.56 6.01
N SER A 218 -4.29 -6.10 5.67
CA SER A 218 -4.36 -7.33 4.87
C SER A 218 -5.69 -7.44 4.15
N SER A 219 -5.68 -8.09 2.99
CA SER A 219 -6.88 -8.54 2.29
C SER A 219 -6.80 -10.04 1.98
N SER A 220 -7.94 -10.62 1.63
CA SER A 220 -8.05 -12.03 1.35
C SER A 220 -9.00 -12.31 0.19
N VAL A 221 -8.71 -13.36 -0.57
CA VAL A 221 -9.46 -13.72 -1.79
C VAL A 221 -9.58 -15.24 -1.93
N PRO A 222 -10.76 -15.77 -2.32
CA PRO A 222 -10.93 -17.21 -2.51
C PRO A 222 -10.25 -17.70 -3.80
N LEU A 223 -9.58 -18.84 -3.69
CA LEU A 223 -9.10 -19.64 -4.81
C LEU A 223 -9.92 -20.93 -4.86
N HIS A 224 -10.79 -21.04 -5.86
CA HIS A 224 -11.57 -22.25 -6.11
C HIS A 224 -10.80 -23.21 -7.00
N VAL A 225 -10.67 -24.45 -6.54
CA VAL A 225 -9.88 -25.49 -7.20
C VAL A 225 -10.80 -26.60 -7.66
N SER A 226 -10.78 -26.91 -8.96
CA SER A 226 -11.39 -28.11 -9.52
C SER A 226 -10.33 -29.18 -9.76
N VAL A 227 -10.59 -30.40 -9.31
CA VAL A 227 -9.67 -31.53 -9.49
C VAL A 227 -10.09 -32.32 -10.73
N GLU A 228 -9.14 -32.60 -11.61
CA GLU A 228 -9.28 -33.49 -12.74
C GLU A 228 -8.92 -34.92 -12.33
N ASP A 229 -9.87 -35.82 -12.61
CA ASP A 229 -9.73 -37.28 -12.51
C ASP A 229 -8.67 -37.76 -13.51
N VAL A 230 -7.69 -38.49 -13.01
CA VAL A 230 -6.72 -39.25 -13.78
C VAL A 230 -7.08 -40.72 -13.60
N ASN A 231 -7.14 -41.48 -14.70
CA ASN A 231 -7.46 -42.91 -14.65
C ASN A 231 -6.34 -43.74 -13.98
N ASP A 232 -6.33 -43.73 -12.64
CA ASP A 232 -5.36 -44.40 -11.77
C ASP A 232 -5.99 -45.57 -11.01
N ARG A 233 -7.32 -45.71 -11.09
CA ARG A 233 -8.08 -46.83 -10.52
C ARG A 233 -8.12 -48.03 -11.46
N SER A 234 -7.65 -49.16 -10.95
CA SER A 234 -7.81 -50.44 -11.65
C SER A 234 -9.29 -50.83 -11.71
N PRO A 235 -9.78 -51.30 -12.87
CA PRO A 235 -11.14 -51.81 -12.97
C PRO A 235 -11.29 -53.01 -12.04
N TYR A 236 -12.41 -53.06 -11.32
CA TYR A 236 -12.77 -54.21 -10.50
C TYR A 236 -14.03 -54.88 -11.06
N PHE A 237 -14.05 -56.20 -10.99
CA PHE A 237 -15.25 -56.97 -11.29
C PHE A 237 -16.25 -56.81 -10.14
N LYS A 238 -17.52 -56.53 -10.44
CA LYS A 238 -18.60 -56.48 -9.44
C LYS A 238 -18.77 -57.81 -8.69
N ARG A 239 -18.39 -58.92 -9.33
CA ARG A 239 -18.48 -60.28 -8.78
C ARG A 239 -17.18 -61.03 -9.04
N GLN A 240 -16.83 -61.93 -8.13
CA GLN A 240 -15.69 -62.82 -8.30
C GLN A 240 -15.90 -63.81 -9.47
N TYR A 241 -17.16 -64.14 -9.78
CA TYR A 241 -17.53 -65.03 -10.86
C TYR A 241 -18.76 -64.48 -11.59
N TYR A 242 -18.78 -64.63 -12.91
CA TYR A 242 -19.95 -64.37 -13.75
C TYR A 242 -20.42 -65.68 -14.35
N THR A 243 -21.72 -65.97 -14.22
CA THR A 243 -22.33 -67.14 -14.84
C THR A 243 -22.80 -66.79 -16.24
N CYS A 244 -22.47 -67.61 -17.23
CA CYS A 244 -22.98 -67.49 -18.58
C CYS A 244 -23.78 -68.74 -18.93
N ARG A 245 -24.96 -68.57 -19.54
CA ARG A 245 -25.76 -69.66 -20.08
C ARG A 245 -25.54 -69.74 -21.58
N SER A 246 -24.95 -70.83 -22.06
CA SER A 246 -24.85 -71.08 -23.50
C SER A 246 -26.22 -71.48 -24.06
N ILE A 247 -26.68 -70.75 -25.08
CA ILE A 247 -27.86 -71.12 -25.86
C ILE A 247 -27.38 -71.61 -27.21
N LYS A 248 -27.69 -72.86 -27.54
CA LYS A 248 -27.33 -73.46 -28.82
C LYS A 248 -28.41 -73.09 -29.85
N VAL A 249 -28.11 -72.17 -30.76
CA VAL A 249 -29.04 -71.79 -31.86
C VAL A 249 -28.57 -72.45 -33.16
N GLY A 250 -29.16 -73.60 -33.48
CA GLY A 250 -28.94 -74.28 -34.77
C GLY A 250 -27.55 -74.89 -34.99
N LEU A 251 -27.42 -75.67 -36.06
CA LEU A 251 -26.27 -76.53 -36.35
C LEU A 251 -25.04 -75.82 -36.94
N TYR A 252 -25.08 -74.50 -37.22
CA TYR A 252 -24.04 -73.86 -38.05
C TYR A 252 -23.45 -72.51 -37.62
N THR A 253 -23.85 -71.90 -36.50
CA THR A 253 -23.07 -70.76 -35.95
C THR A 253 -23.17 -70.72 -34.43
N SER A 254 -22.02 -70.85 -33.76
CA SER A 254 -21.90 -70.66 -32.31
C SER A 254 -22.01 -69.16 -32.00
N THR A 255 -23.24 -68.66 -31.86
CA THR A 255 -23.48 -67.33 -31.30
C THR A 255 -23.48 -67.45 -29.78
N PHE A 256 -22.44 -66.94 -29.12
CA PHE A 256 -22.43 -66.81 -27.67
C PHE A 256 -23.13 -65.50 -27.30
N LEU A 257 -24.37 -65.58 -26.79
CA LEU A 257 -25.01 -64.45 -26.12
C LEU A 257 -24.57 -64.47 -24.65
N PHE A 258 -23.88 -63.42 -24.22
CA PHE A 258 -23.58 -63.21 -22.81
C PHE A 258 -24.78 -62.53 -22.16
N PHE A 259 -25.49 -63.26 -21.29
CA PHE A 259 -26.41 -62.64 -20.34
C PHE A 259 -25.63 -62.38 -19.05
N LEU A 260 -25.38 -61.11 -18.76
CA LEU A 260 -25.03 -60.68 -17.41
C LEU A 260 -26.35 -60.67 -16.63
N GLU A 261 -26.59 -61.71 -15.82
CA GLU A 261 -27.71 -61.69 -14.88
C GLU A 261 -27.30 -60.88 -13.63
N ASP A 262 -28.13 -59.89 -13.29
CA ASP A 262 -27.96 -58.95 -12.16
C ASP A 262 -27.97 -59.62 -10.78
#